data_AF-A0A4R0KK89-F1
#
_entry.id   AF-A0A4R0KK89-F1
#
_cell.length_a   1.000
_cell.length_b   1.000
_cell.length_c   1.000
_cell.angle_alpha   90.00
_cell.angle_beta   90.00
_cell.angle_gamma   90.00
#
_symmetry.space_group_name_H-M   'P 1'
#
loop_
_entity.id
_entity.type
_entity.pdbx_description
1 polymer ?
#
loop_
_entity_poly.entity_id
_entity_poly.type
_entity_poly.pdbx_seq_one_letter_code
_entity_poly.pdbx_strand_id
1 'polypeptide(L)'
;MTVVRDDEDGLVAWLAPGTPLIKPVLVDGRETRYAGPVAMFTEDRVLKLDVWRGTGILKVLPPGKPWSVWHFWAEDGSFRGWYVNLEAPHVRDAAGRRTSTVDHVLDLWIRPDRTIEWKDEDELEGAVTAGRFTPAEAERIVADAHAAVRDIEDWTSPFSDGWQTWSAPPDWRLPMAPTSHQPVLIAEELHS
;
A
#
# COMPACT_ATOMS: atom_id res chain seq x y z
N MET A 1 -1.88 -12.10 -0.97
CA MET A 1 -2.33 -11.78 0.40
C MET A 1 -3.34 -12.82 0.85
N THR A 2 -3.48 -13.01 2.16
CA THR A 2 -4.53 -13.85 2.76
C THR A 2 -5.68 -12.96 3.21
N VAL A 3 -6.92 -13.31 2.86
CA VAL A 3 -8.12 -12.57 3.31
C VAL A 3 -8.36 -12.86 4.79
N VAL A 4 -8.43 -11.81 5.60
CA VAL A 4 -8.76 -11.87 7.04
C VAL A 4 -10.27 -11.69 7.25
N ARG A 5 -10.85 -10.74 6.53
CA ARG A 5 -12.28 -10.39 6.56
C ARG A 5 -12.67 -9.80 5.21
N ASP A 6 -13.84 -10.14 4.68
CA ASP A 6 -14.39 -9.55 3.45
C ASP A 6 -15.92 -9.49 3.59
N ASP A 7 -16.43 -8.34 3.99
CA ASP A 7 -17.84 -8.10 4.32
C ASP A 7 -18.27 -6.66 3.93
N GLU A 8 -19.44 -6.22 4.41
CA GLU A 8 -19.97 -4.89 4.11
C GLU A 8 -19.13 -3.74 4.67
N ASP A 9 -18.27 -4.00 5.66
CA ASP A 9 -17.32 -3.02 6.22
C ASP A 9 -15.99 -3.00 5.46
N GLY A 10 -15.85 -3.81 4.40
CA GLY A 10 -14.72 -3.81 3.49
C GLY A 10 -13.82 -5.04 3.56
N LEU A 11 -12.67 -4.95 2.91
CA LEU A 11 -11.68 -6.02 2.90
C LEU A 11 -10.59 -5.76 3.94
N VAL A 12 -10.27 -6.78 4.71
CA VAL A 12 -9.06 -6.86 5.51
C VAL A 12 -8.19 -7.98 4.98
N ALA A 13 -6.94 -7.68 4.65
CA ALA A 13 -6.01 -8.62 4.05
C ALA A 13 -4.63 -8.56 4.70
N TRP A 14 -4.01 -9.72 4.85
CA TRP A 14 -2.68 -9.89 5.42
C TRP A 14 -1.64 -10.13 4.33
N LEU A 15 -0.57 -9.35 4.35
CA LEU A 15 0.66 -9.55 3.59
C LEU A 15 1.74 -10.07 4.54
N ALA A 16 2.00 -11.38 4.50
CA ALA A 16 3.00 -12.00 5.36
C ALA A 16 4.44 -11.67 4.92
N PRO A 17 5.43 -11.64 5.86
CA PRO A 17 6.85 -11.67 5.54
C PRO A 17 7.17 -12.78 4.53
N GLY A 18 8.03 -12.49 3.55
CA GLY A 18 8.44 -13.46 2.54
C GLY A 18 7.40 -13.75 1.45
N THR A 19 6.22 -13.11 1.47
CA THR A 19 5.23 -13.28 0.40
C THR A 19 5.82 -12.89 -0.96
N PRO A 20 5.81 -13.76 -1.98
CA PRO A 20 6.27 -13.39 -3.31
C PRO A 20 5.38 -12.30 -3.92
N LEU A 21 5.98 -11.32 -4.57
CA LEU A 21 5.30 -10.18 -5.17
C LEU A 21 5.94 -9.78 -6.50
N ILE A 22 5.19 -9.04 -7.31
CA ILE A 22 5.71 -8.36 -8.50
C ILE A 22 5.65 -6.86 -8.23
N LYS A 23 6.75 -6.16 -8.46
CA LYS A 23 6.84 -4.70 -8.33
C LYS A 23 7.49 -4.05 -9.56
N PRO A 24 7.11 -2.81 -9.91
CA PRO A 24 7.83 -2.03 -10.91
C PRO A 24 9.20 -1.60 -10.35
N VAL A 25 10.21 -1.64 -11.20
CA VAL A 25 11.57 -1.12 -10.96
C VAL A 25 12.05 -0.40 -12.22
N LEU A 26 13.10 0.41 -12.11
CA LEU A 26 13.77 0.97 -13.29
C LEU A 26 14.42 -0.15 -14.12
N VAL A 27 14.70 0.10 -15.40
CA VAL A 27 15.36 -0.87 -16.30
C VAL A 27 16.70 -1.39 -15.78
N ASP A 28 17.39 -0.61 -14.94
CA ASP A 28 18.66 -0.99 -14.30
C ASP A 28 18.48 -1.77 -12.97
N GLY A 29 17.24 -2.04 -12.57
CA GLY A 29 16.87 -2.81 -11.39
C GLY A 29 16.72 -2.02 -10.09
N ARG A 30 17.04 -0.72 -10.07
CA ARG A 30 16.81 0.13 -8.90
C ARG A 30 15.32 0.36 -8.66
N GLU A 31 14.93 0.61 -7.40
CA GLU A 31 13.57 1.07 -7.09
C GLU A 31 13.29 2.42 -7.75
N THR A 32 12.05 2.64 -8.20
CA THR A 32 11.68 3.82 -9.00
C THR A 32 12.00 5.13 -8.30
N ARG A 33 11.84 5.21 -6.98
CA ARG A 33 12.14 6.41 -6.19
C ARG A 33 13.59 6.88 -6.26
N TYR A 34 14.54 6.01 -6.62
CA TYR A 34 15.93 6.41 -6.82
C TYR A 34 16.17 7.24 -8.10
N ALA A 35 15.15 7.43 -8.95
CA ALA A 35 15.17 8.41 -10.03
C ALA A 35 14.77 9.83 -9.55
N GLY A 36 14.31 9.98 -8.30
CA GLY A 36 13.82 11.25 -7.76
C GLY A 36 12.36 11.56 -8.16
N PRO A 37 11.79 12.65 -7.62
CA PRO A 37 10.34 12.86 -7.56
C PRO A 37 9.67 13.02 -8.93
N VAL A 38 10.38 13.50 -9.95
CA VAL A 38 9.82 13.61 -11.32
C VAL A 38 10.16 12.37 -12.13
N ALA A 39 11.45 12.03 -12.23
CA ALA A 39 11.91 11.02 -13.17
C ALA A 39 11.45 9.61 -12.81
N MET A 40 11.09 9.35 -11.54
CA MET A 40 10.45 8.10 -11.16
C MET A 40 9.19 7.82 -11.98
N PHE A 41 8.44 8.84 -12.43
CA PHE A 41 7.21 8.71 -13.21
C PHE A 41 7.42 8.68 -14.73
N THR A 42 8.61 9.04 -15.23
CA THR A 42 8.87 9.16 -16.68
C THR A 42 9.92 8.18 -17.19
N GLU A 43 10.83 7.72 -16.34
CA GLU A 43 11.84 6.72 -16.73
C GLU A 43 11.20 5.36 -17.02
N ASP A 44 11.82 4.63 -17.96
CA ASP A 44 11.37 3.30 -18.35
C ASP A 44 11.43 2.33 -17.17
N ARG A 45 10.38 1.52 -17.05
CA ARG A 45 10.21 0.55 -15.96
C ARG A 45 10.07 -0.87 -16.49
N VAL A 46 10.51 -1.83 -15.69
CA VAL A 46 10.27 -3.26 -15.89
C VAL A 46 9.64 -3.88 -14.65
N LEU A 47 9.02 -5.06 -14.80
CA LEU A 47 8.48 -5.81 -13.68
C LEU A 47 9.56 -6.72 -13.07
N LYS A 48 9.70 -6.65 -11.74
CA LYS A 48 10.56 -7.52 -10.96
C LYS A 48 9.73 -8.47 -10.09
N LEU A 49 10.00 -9.76 -10.16
CA LEU A 49 9.55 -10.74 -9.18
C LEU A 49 10.50 -10.70 -7.98
N ASP A 50 9.95 -10.48 -6.79
CA ASP A 50 10.68 -10.29 -5.53
C ASP A 50 9.88 -10.92 -4.37
N VAL A 51 10.36 -10.74 -3.15
CA VAL A 51 9.65 -11.10 -1.92
C VAL A 51 9.37 -9.87 -1.07
N TRP A 52 8.27 -9.91 -0.31
CA TRP A 52 7.99 -8.94 0.73
C TRP A 52 9.02 -9.07 1.86
N ARG A 53 9.82 -8.02 2.10
CA ARG A 53 10.83 -7.99 3.16
C ARG A 53 10.32 -7.24 4.39
N GLY A 54 10.86 -7.60 5.55
CA GLY A 54 10.46 -7.03 6.84
C GLY A 54 9.25 -7.74 7.45
N THR A 55 8.62 -7.08 8.43
CA THR A 55 7.43 -7.57 9.10
C THR A 55 6.21 -7.57 8.18
N GLY A 56 5.19 -8.35 8.53
CA GLY A 56 3.97 -8.40 7.74
C GLY A 56 3.11 -7.16 7.94
N ILE A 57 2.25 -6.88 6.97
CA ILE A 57 1.33 -5.75 6.97
C ILE A 57 -0.11 -6.25 6.94
N LEU A 58 -0.95 -5.73 7.82
CA LEU A 58 -2.39 -5.87 7.73
C LEU A 58 -2.97 -4.64 7.02
N LYS A 59 -3.66 -4.85 5.90
CA LYS A 59 -4.30 -3.80 5.11
C LYS A 59 -5.80 -3.85 5.31
N VAL A 60 -6.39 -2.74 5.73
CA VAL A 60 -7.84 -2.53 5.83
C VAL A 60 -8.26 -1.61 4.69
N LEU A 61 -9.17 -2.07 3.85
CA LEU A 61 -9.64 -1.40 2.63
C LEU A 61 -11.12 -1.10 2.81
N PRO A 62 -11.48 0.09 3.34
CA PRO A 62 -12.88 0.45 3.56
C PRO A 62 -13.64 0.60 2.22
N PRO A 63 -14.95 0.30 2.18
CA PRO A 63 -15.75 0.40 0.96
C PRO A 63 -15.80 1.84 0.42
N GLY A 64 -15.47 2.01 -0.86
CA GLY A 64 -15.62 3.29 -1.56
C GLY A 64 -14.68 4.41 -1.12
N LYS A 65 -13.85 4.21 -0.08
CA LYS A 65 -12.87 5.21 0.35
C LYS A 65 -11.70 5.25 -0.65
N PRO A 66 -11.20 6.43 -1.03
CA PRO A 66 -10.02 6.60 -1.87
C PRO A 66 -8.71 6.45 -1.05
N TRP A 67 -8.69 5.45 -0.17
CA TRP A 67 -7.53 5.05 0.59
C TRP A 67 -7.69 3.66 1.20
N SER A 68 -6.58 3.08 1.60
CA SER A 68 -6.54 1.95 2.54
C SER A 68 -5.68 2.30 3.76
N VAL A 69 -5.89 1.57 4.86
CA VAL A 69 -5.18 1.77 6.13
C VAL A 69 -4.35 0.53 6.43
N TRP A 70 -3.04 0.69 6.43
CA TRP A 70 -2.09 -0.38 6.66
C TRP A 70 -1.54 -0.29 8.08
N HIS A 71 -1.41 -1.44 8.74
CA HIS A 71 -0.93 -1.54 10.10
C HIS A 71 0.48 -2.12 10.10
N PHE A 72 1.37 -1.48 10.84
CA PHE A 72 2.78 -1.85 10.92
C PHE A 72 3.17 -2.22 12.35
N TRP A 73 3.99 -3.26 12.46
CA TRP A 73 4.60 -3.70 13.71
C TRP A 73 6.11 -3.83 13.55
N ALA A 74 6.85 -3.67 14.63
CA ALA A 74 8.27 -3.98 14.67
C ALA A 74 8.52 -5.50 14.80
N GLU A 75 9.78 -5.91 14.65
CA GLU A 75 10.18 -7.33 14.79
C GLU A 75 9.90 -7.90 16.18
N ASP A 76 9.89 -7.06 17.22
CA ASP A 76 9.53 -7.45 18.59
C ASP A 76 8.01 -7.54 18.84
N GLY A 77 7.20 -7.31 17.79
CA GLY A 77 5.73 -7.33 17.86
C GLY A 77 5.11 -6.02 18.37
N SER A 78 5.90 -4.99 18.70
CA SER A 78 5.35 -3.69 19.10
C SER A 78 4.66 -2.99 17.93
N PHE A 79 3.47 -2.44 18.17
CA PHE A 79 2.74 -1.69 17.15
C PHE A 79 3.43 -0.37 16.85
N ARG A 80 3.69 -0.09 15.56
CA ARG A 80 4.43 1.08 15.09
C ARG A 80 3.54 2.22 14.62
N GLY A 81 2.35 1.90 14.13
CA GLY A 81 1.43 2.91 13.61
C GLY A 81 0.59 2.43 12.45
N TRP A 82 -0.22 3.36 11.97
CA TRP A 82 -1.03 3.22 10.78
C TRP A 82 -0.40 3.99 9.62
N TYR A 83 -0.60 3.50 8.41
CA TYR A 83 -0.24 4.17 7.17
C TYR A 83 -1.49 4.27 6.32
N VAL A 84 -1.94 5.48 6.03
CA VAL A 84 -3.03 5.67 5.05
C VAL A 84 -2.37 5.80 3.68
N ASN A 85 -2.63 4.82 2.82
CA ASN A 85 -2.22 4.85 1.42
C ASN A 85 -3.32 5.52 0.61
N LEU A 86 -3.11 6.75 0.10
CA LEU A 86 -4.13 7.38 -0.76
C LEU A 86 -4.10 6.69 -2.11
N GLU A 87 -5.28 6.35 -2.62
CA GLU A 87 -5.38 5.56 -3.85
C GLU A 87 -6.79 5.63 -4.44
N ALA A 88 -6.96 5.17 -5.67
CA ALA A 88 -8.27 5.08 -6.28
C ALA A 88 -9.17 4.10 -5.49
N PRO A 89 -10.48 4.35 -5.40
CA PRO A 89 -11.40 3.40 -4.78
C PRO A 89 -11.25 1.99 -5.36
N HIS A 90 -11.17 1.01 -4.46
CA HIS A 90 -10.88 -0.37 -4.79
C HIS A 90 -11.91 -1.00 -5.74
N VAL A 91 -11.44 -1.56 -6.86
CA VAL A 91 -12.25 -2.36 -7.79
C VAL A 91 -12.14 -3.84 -7.40
N ARG A 92 -13.28 -4.46 -7.11
CA ARG A 92 -13.40 -5.85 -6.63
C ARG A 92 -13.81 -6.78 -7.78
N ASP A 93 -12.98 -7.78 -8.06
CA ASP A 93 -13.29 -8.91 -8.94
C ASP A 93 -13.26 -10.20 -8.11
N ALA A 94 -14.42 -10.55 -7.54
CA ALA A 94 -14.54 -11.73 -6.69
C ALA A 94 -14.31 -13.04 -7.47
N ALA A 95 -14.80 -13.12 -8.72
CA ALA A 95 -14.63 -14.29 -9.57
C ALA A 95 -13.16 -14.53 -9.93
N GLY A 96 -12.45 -13.46 -10.28
CA GLY A 96 -11.00 -13.48 -10.52
C GLY A 96 -10.15 -13.42 -9.26
N ARG A 97 -10.76 -13.39 -8.06
CA ARG A 97 -10.09 -13.25 -6.75
C ARG A 97 -9.07 -12.10 -6.73
N ARG A 98 -9.44 -10.97 -7.34
CA ARG A 98 -8.56 -9.81 -7.54
C ARG A 98 -9.19 -8.55 -6.95
N THR A 99 -8.35 -7.73 -6.33
CA THR A 99 -8.66 -6.35 -5.96
C THR A 99 -7.65 -5.45 -6.62
N SER A 100 -8.10 -4.39 -7.27
CA SER A 100 -7.25 -3.48 -8.03
C SER A 100 -7.52 -2.04 -7.62
N THR A 101 -6.47 -1.24 -7.65
CA THR A 101 -6.43 0.15 -7.18
C THR A 101 -5.29 0.86 -7.92
N VAL A 102 -5.22 2.17 -7.81
CA VAL A 102 -4.17 3.01 -8.40
C VAL A 102 -3.65 3.92 -7.30
N ASP A 103 -2.36 3.78 -7.01
CA ASP A 103 -1.68 4.62 -6.03
C ASP A 103 -1.74 6.12 -6.40
N HIS A 104 -2.01 6.96 -5.41
CA HIS A 104 -2.11 8.42 -5.53
C HIS A 104 -0.89 9.16 -4.97
N VAL A 105 0.21 8.45 -4.69
CA VAL A 105 1.54 8.96 -4.28
C VAL A 105 1.58 9.56 -2.87
N LEU A 106 0.60 10.39 -2.51
CA LEU A 106 0.53 11.03 -1.22
C LEU A 106 0.10 10.03 -0.15
N ASP A 107 0.71 10.09 1.03
CA ASP A 107 0.41 9.17 2.13
C ASP A 107 0.38 9.88 3.49
N LEU A 108 -0.19 9.21 4.49
CA LEU A 108 -0.15 9.66 5.89
C LEU A 108 0.43 8.56 6.78
N TRP A 109 1.38 8.92 7.64
CA TRP A 109 1.85 8.08 8.75
C TRP A 109 1.24 8.55 10.07
N ILE A 110 0.61 7.63 10.80
CA ILE A 110 -0.04 7.92 12.07
C ILE A 110 0.65 7.13 13.16
N ARG A 111 1.28 7.84 14.09
CA ARG A 111 1.94 7.25 15.26
C ARG A 111 0.91 6.68 16.25
N PRO A 112 1.30 5.78 17.18
CA PRO A 112 0.38 5.23 18.19
C PRO A 112 -0.28 6.28 19.09
N ASP A 113 0.35 7.46 19.24
CA ASP A 113 -0.20 8.63 19.95
C ASP A 113 -1.13 9.49 19.07
N ARG A 114 -1.44 9.03 17.86
CA ARG A 114 -2.28 9.67 16.83
C ARG A 114 -1.67 10.92 16.18
N THR A 115 -0.40 11.20 16.40
CA THR A 115 0.30 12.24 15.64
C THR A 115 0.36 11.84 14.18
N ILE A 116 -0.13 12.72 13.30
CA ILE A 116 -0.16 12.53 11.84
C ILE A 116 1.06 13.20 11.21
N GLU A 117 1.73 12.47 10.34
CA GLU A 117 2.82 12.94 9.49
C GLU A 117 2.42 12.75 8.02
N TRP A 118 2.52 13.81 7.23
CA TRP A 118 2.31 13.74 5.78
C TRP A 118 3.56 13.19 5.13
N LYS A 119 3.38 12.35 4.12
CA LYS A 119 4.45 11.65 3.42
C LYS A 119 4.31 11.89 1.93
N ASP A 120 5.47 12.11 1.30
CA ASP A 120 5.66 12.03 -0.15
C ASP A 120 4.91 13.17 -0.91
N GLU A 121 4.76 14.32 -0.23
CA GLU A 121 4.24 15.57 -0.81
C GLU A 121 5.07 16.05 -2.02
N ASP A 122 6.40 15.91 -1.94
CA ASP A 122 7.33 16.22 -3.02
C ASP A 122 7.21 15.26 -4.21
N GLU A 123 6.91 13.99 -3.95
CA GLU A 123 6.61 13.01 -5.00
C GLU A 123 5.28 13.33 -5.69
N LEU A 124 4.25 13.84 -4.98
CA LEU A 124 2.99 14.29 -5.59
C LEU A 124 3.22 15.51 -6.52
N GLU A 125 4.01 16.50 -6.09
CA GLU A 125 4.42 17.62 -6.95
C GLU A 125 5.20 17.12 -8.19
N GLY A 126 6.07 16.14 -7.97
CA GLY A 126 6.81 15.47 -9.03
C GLY A 126 5.91 14.74 -10.02
N ALA A 127 4.86 14.08 -9.55
CA ALA A 127 3.86 13.40 -10.37
C ALA A 127 3.06 14.39 -11.24
N VAL A 128 2.72 15.57 -10.71
CA VAL A 128 2.08 16.64 -11.50
C VAL A 128 3.03 17.16 -12.57
N THR A 129 4.28 17.43 -12.19
CA THR A 129 5.33 17.90 -13.12
C THR A 129 5.58 16.90 -14.25
N ALA A 130 5.56 15.60 -13.93
CA ALA A 130 5.70 14.51 -14.89
C ALA A 130 4.45 14.29 -15.77
N GLY A 131 3.35 14.99 -15.52
CA GLY A 131 2.08 14.81 -16.23
C GLY A 131 1.33 13.53 -15.85
N ARG A 132 1.72 12.86 -14.77
CA ARG A 132 1.01 11.68 -14.22
C ARG A 132 -0.34 12.06 -13.64
N PHE A 133 -0.43 13.26 -13.08
CA PHE A 133 -1.66 13.89 -12.59
C PHE A 133 -1.75 15.32 -13.11
N THR A 134 -2.97 15.78 -13.35
CA THR A 134 -3.29 17.20 -13.54
C THR A 134 -3.29 17.92 -12.18
N PRO A 135 -3.13 19.26 -12.14
CA PRO A 135 -3.25 20.02 -10.89
C PRO A 135 -4.58 19.76 -10.17
N ALA A 136 -5.68 19.67 -10.91
CA ALA A 136 -7.00 19.37 -10.34
C ALA A 136 -7.13 17.94 -9.79
N GLU A 137 -6.35 16.97 -10.30
CA GLU A 137 -6.26 15.63 -9.70
C GLU A 137 -5.48 15.66 -8.40
N ALA A 138 -4.35 16.36 -8.35
CA ALA A 138 -3.57 16.54 -7.13
C ALA A 138 -4.36 17.25 -6.01
N GLU A 139 -5.13 18.29 -6.35
CA GLU A 139 -6.04 18.95 -5.40
C GLU A 139 -7.08 17.98 -4.82
N ARG A 140 -7.61 17.06 -5.63
CA ARG A 140 -8.54 16.02 -5.14
C ARG A 140 -7.85 15.03 -4.22
N ILE A 141 -6.63 14.60 -4.56
CA ILE A 141 -5.82 13.69 -3.71
C ILE A 141 -5.56 14.32 -2.34
N VAL A 142 -5.21 15.61 -2.31
CA VAL A 142 -5.03 16.36 -1.05
C VAL A 142 -6.35 16.49 -0.28
N ALA A 143 -7.47 16.72 -0.96
CA ALA A 143 -8.79 16.76 -0.32
C ALA A 143 -9.19 15.40 0.29
N ASP A 144 -8.85 14.29 -0.37
CA ASP A 144 -9.04 12.94 0.13
C ASP A 144 -8.16 12.67 1.36
N ALA A 145 -6.90 13.12 1.35
CA ALA A 145 -6.02 13.06 2.53
C ALA A 145 -6.61 13.83 3.72
N HIS A 146 -7.16 15.03 3.50
CA HIS A 146 -7.87 15.77 4.54
C HIS A 146 -9.13 15.06 5.04
N ALA A 147 -9.82 14.28 4.19
CA ALA A 147 -10.93 13.45 4.63
C ALA A 147 -10.46 12.30 5.53
N ALA A 148 -9.35 11.65 5.19
CA ALA A 148 -8.72 10.65 6.06
C ALA A 148 -8.26 11.27 7.39
N VAL A 149 -7.68 12.48 7.39
CA VAL A 149 -7.31 13.21 8.62
C VAL A 149 -8.52 13.40 9.54
N ARG A 150 -9.67 13.81 9.00
CA ARG A 150 -10.90 13.95 9.82
C ARG A 150 -11.32 12.62 10.43
N ASP A 151 -11.32 11.53 9.66
CA ASP A 151 -11.63 10.19 10.17
C ASP A 151 -10.64 9.75 11.28
N ILE A 152 -9.36 10.16 11.20
CA ILE A 152 -8.33 9.91 12.23
C ILE A 152 -8.59 10.75 13.49
N GLU A 153 -8.87 12.05 13.33
CA GLU A 153 -9.13 12.99 14.43
C GLU A 153 -10.39 12.61 15.21
N ASP A 154 -11.47 12.27 14.50
CA ASP A 154 -12.72 11.78 15.07
C ASP A 154 -12.60 10.33 15.59
N TRP A 155 -11.48 9.66 15.28
CA TRP A 155 -11.17 8.28 15.62
C TRP A 155 -12.27 7.31 15.21
N THR A 156 -12.73 7.41 13.96
CA THR A 156 -13.74 6.53 13.39
C THR A 156 -13.13 5.27 12.78
N SER A 157 -13.97 4.34 12.34
CA SER A 157 -13.51 3.17 11.57
C SER A 157 -12.74 3.63 10.31
N PRO A 158 -11.64 2.94 9.94
CA PRO A 158 -11.17 1.70 10.55
C PRO A 158 -10.19 1.88 11.74
N PHE A 159 -9.87 3.12 12.13
CA PHE A 159 -8.86 3.41 13.15
C PHE A 159 -9.30 2.97 14.56
N SER A 160 -10.60 3.04 14.85
CA SER A 160 -11.19 2.59 16.12
C SER A 160 -11.36 1.07 16.27
N ASP A 161 -11.13 0.28 15.23
CA ASP A 161 -11.66 -1.08 15.15
C ASP A 161 -10.78 -2.13 15.86
N GLY A 162 -9.66 -1.73 16.46
CA GLY A 162 -8.81 -2.62 17.27
C GLY A 162 -7.80 -3.46 16.48
N TRP A 163 -7.68 -3.25 15.17
CA TRP A 163 -6.77 -3.98 14.28
C TRP A 163 -5.29 -3.93 14.69
N GLN A 164 -4.87 -2.93 15.47
CA GLN A 164 -3.51 -2.84 16.03
C GLN A 164 -3.15 -4.00 16.98
N THR A 165 -4.15 -4.72 17.51
CA THR A 165 -3.97 -5.89 18.38
C THR A 165 -4.08 -7.23 17.64
N TRP A 166 -4.39 -7.18 16.34
CA TRP A 166 -4.54 -8.39 15.53
C TRP A 166 -3.17 -9.05 15.28
N SER A 167 -3.17 -10.38 15.18
CA SER A 167 -2.02 -11.18 14.79
C SER A 167 -2.42 -12.29 13.84
N ALA A 168 -1.57 -12.58 12.85
CA ALA A 168 -1.79 -13.69 11.93
C ALA A 168 -1.74 -15.05 12.67
N PRO A 169 -2.67 -15.97 12.41
CA PRO A 169 -2.57 -17.35 12.88
C PRO A 169 -1.24 -18.00 12.43
N PRO A 170 -0.57 -18.79 13.30
CA PRO A 170 0.77 -19.31 13.03
C PRO A 170 0.80 -20.39 11.93
N ASP A 171 -0.35 -20.95 11.57
CA ASP A 171 -0.51 -21.98 10.55
C ASP A 171 -0.81 -21.41 9.15
N TRP A 172 -0.96 -20.09 9.03
CA TRP A 172 -1.16 -19.45 7.73
C TRP A 172 0.07 -19.58 6.84
N ARG A 173 -0.15 -20.20 5.67
CA ARG A 173 0.88 -20.38 4.66
C ARG A 173 1.00 -19.15 3.76
N LEU A 174 2.18 -18.96 3.19
CA LEU A 174 2.39 -17.95 2.16
C LEU A 174 1.54 -18.27 0.91
N PRO A 175 0.88 -17.27 0.32
CA PRO A 175 0.23 -17.46 -0.97
C PRO A 175 1.26 -17.70 -2.06
N MET A 176 0.86 -18.37 -3.14
CA MET A 176 1.71 -18.59 -4.31
C MET A 176 2.04 -17.26 -5.01
N ALA A 177 3.17 -17.24 -5.72
CA ALA A 177 3.59 -16.10 -6.50
C ALA A 177 2.53 -15.71 -7.55
N PRO A 178 2.37 -14.40 -7.85
CA PRO A 178 1.49 -13.97 -8.92
C PRO A 178 1.95 -14.57 -10.26
N THR A 179 1.07 -15.28 -10.96
CA THR A 179 1.37 -15.89 -12.28
C THR A 179 0.82 -15.09 -13.46
N SER A 180 0.06 -14.03 -13.19
CA SER A 180 -0.68 -13.27 -14.20
C SER A 180 0.15 -12.20 -14.92
N HIS A 181 1.38 -11.94 -14.48
CA HIS A 181 2.28 -10.97 -15.10
C HIS A 181 3.62 -11.65 -15.39
N GLN A 182 4.25 -11.26 -16.49
CA GLN A 182 5.57 -11.78 -16.86
C GLN A 182 6.67 -10.88 -16.25
N PRO A 183 7.41 -11.34 -15.24
CA PRO A 183 8.53 -10.57 -14.70
C PRO A 183 9.71 -10.59 -15.68
N VAL A 184 10.44 -9.48 -15.73
CA VAL A 184 11.69 -9.33 -16.49
C VAL A 184 12.91 -9.63 -15.62
N LEU A 185 12.84 -9.24 -14.34
CA LEU A 185 13.90 -9.46 -13.35
C LEU A 185 13.40 -10.38 -12.23
N ILE A 186 14.27 -11.23 -11.70
CA ILE A 186 13.98 -12.13 -10.58
C ILE A 186 15.03 -11.95 -9.49
N ALA A 187 14.60 -11.77 -8.25
CA ALA A 187 15.51 -11.69 -7.10
C ALA A 187 16.25 -13.03 -6.87
N GLU A 188 17.55 -12.97 -6.54
CA GLU A 188 18.39 -14.16 -6.35
C GLU A 188 17.85 -15.13 -5.27
N GLU A 189 17.22 -14.60 -4.22
CA GLU A 189 16.62 -15.37 -3.12
C GLU A 189 15.39 -16.19 -3.52
N LEU A 190 14.80 -15.98 -4.71
CA LEU A 190 13.67 -16.78 -5.20
C LEU A 190 14.08 -18.10 -5.87
N HIS A 191 15.38 -18.27 -6.20
CA HIS A 191 15.91 -19.45 -6.91
C HIS A 191 16.70 -20.42 -6.01
N SER A 192 16.67 -20.22 -4.68
CA SER A 192 17.35 -21.11 -3.72
C SER A 192 16.41 -22.18 -3.18
#